data_AF-A0A367G5X4-F1
#
_entry.id   AF-A0A367G5X4-F1
#
_cell.length_a   1.000
_cell.length_b   1.000
_cell.length_c   1.000
_cell.angle_alpha   90.00
_cell.angle_beta   90.00
_cell.angle_gamma   90.00
#
_symmetry.space_group_name_H-M   'P 1'
#
loop_
_entity.id
_entity.type
_entity.pdbx_description
1 polymer ?
#
loop_
_entity_poly.entity_id
_entity_poly.type
_entity_poly.pdbx_seq_one_letter_code
_entity_poly.pdbx_strand_id
1 'polypeptide(L)' 'MSLADAAEKLFLHKNTLQYKLNHIYKKCGLNPRKFRDAVLLYLALELE' A
#
# COMPACT_ATOMS: atom_id res chain seq x y z
N MET A 1 -0.93 -12.66 0.86
CA MET A 1 -1.41 -11.95 -0.34
C MET A 1 -0.20 -11.42 -1.09
N SER A 2 0.00 -11.81 -2.34
CA SER A 2 1.18 -11.39 -3.10
C SER A 2 0.99 -9.99 -3.67
N LEU A 3 2.09 -9.27 -3.92
CA LEU A 3 2.03 -7.96 -4.57
C LEU A 3 1.53 -8.05 -6.02
N ALA A 4 1.71 -9.22 -6.66
CA ALA A 4 1.20 -9.48 -8.00
C ALA A 4 -0.33 -9.63 -7.99
N ASP A 5 -0.89 -10.37 -7.03
CA ASP A 5 -2.34 -10.55 -6.89
C ASP A 5 -3.04 -9.22 -6.63
N ALA A 6 -2.43 -8.35 -5.82
CA ALA A 6 -2.93 -7.01 -5.56
C ALA A 6 -2.87 -6.12 -6.82
N ALA A 7 -1.81 -6.25 -7.62
CA ALA A 7 -1.67 -5.51 -8.86
C ALA A 7 -2.72 -5.96 -9.89
N GLU A 8 -2.94 -7.26 -10.02
CA GLU A 8 -3.96 -7.85 -10.89
C GLU A 8 -5.37 -7.41 -10.49
N LYS A 9 -5.73 -7.50 -9.21
CA LYS A 9 -7.04 -7.03 -8.69
C LYS A 9 -7.29 -5.55 -8.92
N LEU A 10 -6.23 -4.75 -8.95
CA LEU A 10 -6.31 -3.30 -9.18
C LEU A 10 -6.15 -2.93 -10.67
N PHE A 11 -6.00 -3.91 -11.57
CA PHE A 11 -5.68 -3.71 -12.99
C PHE A 11 -4.44 -2.82 -13.20
N LEU A 12 -3.47 -2.94 -12.29
CA LEU A 12 -2.21 -2.20 -12.31
C LEU A 12 -1.06 -3.11 -12.71
N HIS A 13 -0.11 -2.57 -13.45
CA HIS A 13 1.20 -3.22 -13.58
C HIS A 13 1.93 -3.21 -12.23
N LYS A 14 2.70 -4.27 -11.94
CA LYS A 14 3.43 -4.43 -10.66
C LYS A 14 4.28 -3.21 -10.30
N ASN A 15 4.93 -2.58 -11.27
CA ASN A 15 5.79 -1.41 -11.03
C ASN A 15 4.97 -0.16 -10.67
N THR A 16 3.81 0.00 -11.29
CA THR A 16 2.89 1.13 -10.99
C THR A 16 2.34 1.01 -9.58
N LEU A 17 1.93 -0.20 -9.17
CA LEU A 17 1.53 -0.45 -7.78
C LEU A 17 2.70 -0.17 -6.84
N GLN A 18 3.91 -0.63 -7.17
CA GLN A 18 5.07 -0.37 -6.32
C GLN A 18 5.40 1.12 -6.18
N TYR A 19 5.31 1.87 -7.26
CA TYR A 19 5.50 3.32 -7.26
C TYR A 19 4.47 4.02 -6.36
N LYS A 20 3.19 3.65 -6.46
CA LYS A 20 2.12 4.20 -5.61
C LYS A 20 2.36 3.89 -4.13
N LEU A 21 2.75 2.66 -3.78
CA LEU A 21 3.09 2.29 -2.40
C LEU A 21 4.30 3.07 -1.87
N ASN A 22 5.32 3.29 -2.70
CA ASN A 22 6.47 4.11 -2.33
C ASN A 22 6.09 5.58 -2.12
N HIS A 23 5.12 6.08 -2.89
CA HIS A 23 4.61 7.43 -2.75
C HIS A 23 3.86 7.62 -1.42
N ILE A 24 3.10 6.62 -0.96
CA ILE A 24 2.50 6.62 0.38
C ILE A 24 3.58 6.72 1.46
N TYR A 25 4.60 5.85 1.37
CA TYR A 25 5.74 5.89 2.30
C TYR A 25 6.44 7.25 2.33
N LYS A 26 6.65 7.89 1.17
CA LYS A 26 7.25 9.23 1.11
C LYS A 26 6.39 10.32 1.76
N LYS A 27 5.06 10.15 1.77
CA LYS A 27 4.13 11.15 2.32
C LYS A 27 4.01 11.10 3.83
N CYS A 28 3.88 9.90 4.40
CA CYS A 28 3.61 9.73 5.84
C CYS A 28 4.66 8.92 6.60
N GLY A 29 5.72 8.44 5.94
CA GLY A 29 6.75 7.60 6.56
C GLY A 29 6.31 6.17 6.85
N LEU A 30 5.07 5.79 6.51
CA LEU A 30 4.50 4.47 6.77
C LEU A 30 4.53 3.61 5.50
N ASN A 31 5.11 2.42 5.57
CA ASN A 31 5.24 1.54 4.42
C ASN A 31 4.13 0.49 4.39
N PRO A 32 3.15 0.56 3.48
CA PRO A 32 2.02 -0.38 3.45
C PRO A 32 2.42 -1.84 3.16
N ARG A 33 3.69 -2.10 2.80
CA ARG A 33 4.22 -3.47 2.66
C ARG A 33 4.66 -4.08 3.99
N LYS A 34 4.87 -3.25 5.03
CA LYS A 34 5.12 -3.71 6.40
C LYS A 34 3.78 -3.89 7.10
N PHE A 35 3.56 -5.06 7.68
CA PHE A 35 2.27 -5.39 8.29
C PHE A 35 1.80 -4.37 9.34
N ARG A 36 2.68 -3.94 10.27
CA ARG A 36 2.32 -2.96 11.30
C ARG A 36 1.90 -1.62 10.72
N ASP A 37 2.69 -1.09 9.80
CA ASP A 37 2.40 0.18 9.11
C ASP A 37 1.11 0.07 8.29
N ALA A 38 0.86 -1.09 7.67
CA ALA A 38 -0.36 -1.35 6.91
C ALA A 38 -1.61 -1.36 7.81
N VAL A 39 -1.53 -1.99 8.98
CA VAL A 39 -2.62 -1.98 9.97
C VAL A 39 -2.87 -0.55 10.47
N LEU A 40 -1.81 0.22 10.74
CA LEU A 40 -1.95 1.61 11.16
C LEU A 40 -2.62 2.46 10.08
N LEU A 41 -2.20 2.31 8.81
CA LEU A 41 -2.81 2.99 7.67
C LEU A 41 -4.28 2.58 7.49
N TYR A 42 -4.62 1.31 7.69
CA TYR A 42 -5.99 0.82 7.61
C TYR A 42 -6.87 1.44 8.71
N LEU A 43 -6.41 1.41 9.97
CA LEU A 43 -7.14 2.02 11.08
C LEU A 43 -7.29 3.53 10.90
N ALA A 44 -6.26 4.21 10.38
CA ALA A 44 -6.33 5.64 10.10
C ALA A 44 -7.41 5.98 9.06
N LEU A 45 -7.59 5.14 8.04
CA LEU A 45 -8.63 5.31 7.01
C LEU A 45 -10.04 4.99 7.51
N GLU A 46 -10.19 4.11 8.49
CA GLU A 46 -11.50 3.77 9.10
C GLU A 46 -11.96 4.79 10.16
N LEU A 47 -11.05 5.62 10.65
CA LEU A 47 -11.33 6.67 11.64
C LEU A 47 -11.66 8.04 11.02
N GLU A 48 -11.51 8.19 9.70
CA GLU A 48 -11.98 9.34 8.92
C GLU A 48 -13.47 9.19 8.53
#